data_AF-A0A938T7C9-F1
#
_entry.id   AF-A0A938T7C9-F1
#
_cell.length_a   1.000
_cell.length_b   1.000
_cell.length_c   1.000
_cell.angle_alpha   90.00
_cell.angle_beta   90.00
_cell.angle_gamma   90.00
#
_symmetry.space_group_name_H-M   'P 1'
#
loop_
_entity.id
_entity.type
_entity.pdbx_description
1 polymer ?
#
loop_
_entity_poly.entity_id
_entity_poly.type
_entity_poly.pdbx_seq_one_letter_code
_entity_poly.pdbx_strand_id
1 'polypeptide(L)'
;MLRVGKRRAEFVIVAATDARGLDERRFTVLHGVFSAANSDFWEFVNPATFLAFFLRPDNGDTRAGELQATLAELKRIMPDYASLGVGWSKGELVATFTWRGKIKTAPQGIARDEAIRQVTESWH
;
A
#
# COMPACT_ATOMS: atom_id res chain seq x y z
N MET A 1 -23.01 13.74 -9.10
CA MET A 1 -22.26 13.62 -10.36
C MET A 1 -20.76 13.63 -10.02
N LEU A 2 -20.08 12.48 -10.06
CA LEU A 2 -18.65 12.41 -9.76
C LEU A 2 -17.87 13.02 -10.94
N ARG A 3 -17.22 14.16 -10.73
CA ARG A 3 -16.40 14.82 -11.76
C ARG A 3 -15.19 13.93 -12.06
N VAL A 4 -15.10 13.45 -13.31
CA VAL A 4 -13.90 12.79 -13.86
C VAL A 4 -12.73 13.77 -13.76
N GLY A 5 -11.57 13.30 -13.31
CA GLY A 5 -10.36 14.11 -13.27
C GLY A 5 -9.58 13.99 -11.97
N LYS A 6 -8.60 14.87 -11.86
CA LYS A 6 -7.67 14.96 -10.74
C LYS A 6 -8.36 15.67 -9.56
N ARG A 7 -8.38 15.04 -8.39
CA ARG A 7 -8.93 15.64 -7.16
C ARG A 7 -8.14 15.19 -5.93
N ARG A 8 -8.29 15.95 -4.86
CA ARG A 8 -7.79 15.60 -3.52
C ARG A 8 -8.76 14.63 -2.85
N ALA A 9 -8.23 13.65 -2.13
CA ALA A 9 -8.98 12.75 -1.27
C ALA A 9 -8.08 12.26 -0.13
N GLU A 10 -8.68 11.90 0.99
CA GLU A 10 -7.94 11.34 2.12
C GLU A 10 -7.73 9.83 1.97
N PHE A 11 -6.48 9.40 2.15
CA PHE A 11 -6.07 8.01 2.05
C PHE A 11 -5.38 7.53 3.32
N VAL A 12 -5.45 6.22 3.52
CA VAL A 12 -4.45 5.46 4.27
C VAL A 12 -3.62 4.68 3.25
N ILE A 13 -2.32 4.69 3.43
CA ILE A 13 -1.37 3.98 2.57
C ILE A 13 -0.67 2.94 3.42
N VAL A 14 -0.57 1.72 2.91
CA VAL A 14 0.26 0.66 3.49
C VAL A 14 1.34 0.32 2.48
N ALA A 15 2.58 0.35 2.94
CA ALA A 15 3.76 0.00 2.17
C ALA A 15 4.38 -1.28 2.75
N ALA A 16 4.89 -2.15 1.87
CA ALA A 16 5.68 -3.30 2.27
C ALA A 16 6.88 -3.49 1.33
N THR A 17 8.03 -3.82 1.90
CA THR A 17 9.27 -4.11 1.16
C THR A 17 10.07 -5.17 1.92
N ASP A 18 10.88 -5.95 1.21
CA ASP A 18 11.79 -6.92 1.81
C ASP A 18 13.23 -6.43 1.65
N ALA A 19 13.94 -6.24 2.77
CA ALA A 19 15.33 -5.80 2.78
C ALA A 19 16.29 -6.75 2.03
N ARG A 20 15.91 -8.02 1.88
CA ARG A 20 16.68 -9.02 1.13
C ARG A 20 16.32 -9.04 -0.37
N GLY A 21 15.56 -8.06 -0.84
CA GLY A 21 14.95 -8.05 -2.17
C GLY A 21 13.82 -9.07 -2.29
N LEU A 22 13.16 -9.10 -3.45
CA LEU A 22 12.07 -10.03 -3.74
C LEU A 22 12.50 -11.00 -4.83
N ASP A 23 12.60 -12.29 -4.48
CA ASP A 23 12.60 -13.35 -5.49
C ASP A 23 11.18 -13.61 -6.00
N GLU A 24 11.07 -14.45 -7.03
CA GLU A 24 9.79 -14.79 -7.68
C GLU A 24 8.75 -15.29 -6.67
N ARG A 25 9.13 -16.20 -5.76
CA ARG A 25 8.22 -16.76 -4.75
C ARG A 25 7.72 -15.68 -3.80
N ARG A 26 8.64 -14.85 -3.27
CA ARG A 26 8.30 -13.77 -2.35
C ARG A 26 7.41 -12.72 -3.01
N PHE A 27 7.72 -12.38 -4.26
CA PHE A 27 6.90 -11.51 -5.07
C PHE A 27 5.48 -12.07 -5.26
N THR A 28 5.33 -13.34 -5.66
CA THR A 28 4.01 -13.95 -5.89
C THR A 28 3.11 -13.91 -4.65
N VAL A 29 3.66 -14.22 -3.47
CA VAL A 29 2.89 -14.18 -2.22
C VAL A 29 2.47 -12.76 -1.86
N LEU A 30 3.39 -11.79 -1.88
CA LEU A 30 3.05 -10.40 -1.56
C LEU A 30 2.10 -9.81 -2.58
N HIS A 31 2.28 -10.11 -3.86
CA HIS A 31 1.34 -9.75 -4.91
C HIS A 31 -0.06 -10.30 -4.60
N GLY A 32 -0.17 -11.56 -4.18
CA GLY A 32 -1.44 -12.18 -3.76
C GLY A 32 -2.07 -11.45 -2.58
N VAL A 33 -1.28 -11.16 -1.53
CA VAL A 33 -1.73 -10.42 -0.34
C VAL A 33 -2.27 -9.03 -0.71
N PHE A 34 -1.52 -8.26 -1.49
CA PHE A 34 -1.92 -6.90 -1.91
C PHE A 34 -3.11 -6.91 -2.87
N SER A 35 -3.19 -7.91 -3.76
CA SER A 35 -4.33 -8.08 -4.67
C SER A 35 -5.62 -8.44 -3.91
N ALA A 36 -5.51 -9.20 -2.82
CA ALA A 36 -6.64 -9.62 -1.99
C ALA A 36 -7.05 -8.58 -0.92
N ALA A 37 -6.23 -7.56 -0.69
CA ALA A 37 -6.43 -6.57 0.38
C ALA A 37 -7.65 -5.65 0.19
N ASN A 38 -8.42 -5.81 -0.89
CA ASN A 38 -9.56 -4.95 -1.24
C ASN A 38 -9.20 -3.45 -1.21
N SER A 39 -7.99 -3.09 -1.64
CA SER A 39 -7.57 -1.68 -1.74
C SER A 39 -8.30 -0.95 -2.87
N ASP A 40 -8.39 0.37 -2.77
CA ASP A 40 -8.97 1.20 -3.85
C ASP A 40 -8.02 1.33 -5.04
N PHE A 41 -6.72 1.17 -4.77
CA PHE A 41 -5.64 1.05 -5.74
C PHE A 41 -4.45 0.36 -5.07
N TRP A 42 -3.65 -0.37 -5.84
CA TRP A 42 -2.33 -0.80 -5.40
C TRP A 42 -1.33 -0.74 -6.56
N GLU A 43 -0.06 -0.57 -6.23
CA GLU A 43 1.03 -0.61 -7.20
C GLU A 43 2.25 -1.30 -6.63
N PHE A 44 3.14 -1.71 -7.53
CA PHE A 44 4.50 -2.14 -7.22
C PHE A 44 5.46 -1.10 -7.77
N VAL A 45 6.31 -0.54 -6.89
CA VAL A 45 7.27 0.52 -7.20
C VAL A 45 8.68 0.01 -7.00
N ASN A 46 9.58 0.37 -7.92
CA ASN A 46 10.98 0.02 -7.80
C ASN A 46 11.74 0.93 -6.81
N PRO A 47 12.64 0.39 -5.99
CA PRO A 47 12.95 -1.04 -5.86
C PRO A 47 11.96 -1.76 -4.92
N ALA A 48 11.38 -2.86 -5.41
CA ALA A 48 10.77 -3.92 -4.60
C ALA A 48 9.70 -3.53 -3.56
N THR A 49 8.96 -2.44 -3.75
CA THR A 49 8.00 -1.92 -2.75
C THR A 49 6.57 -2.05 -3.23
N PHE A 50 5.73 -2.73 -2.47
CA PHE A 50 4.28 -2.77 -2.69
C PHE A 50 3.61 -1.62 -1.95
N LEU A 51 2.65 -0.96 -2.59
CA LEU A 51 1.83 0.10 -2.01
C LEU A 51 0.36 -0.21 -2.21
N ALA A 52 -0.43 -0.14 -1.14
CA ALA A 52 -1.88 -0.20 -1.19
C ALA A 52 -2.48 1.12 -0.68
N PHE A 53 -3.48 1.62 -1.39
CA PHE A 53 -4.16 2.87 -1.10
C PHE A 53 -5.61 2.58 -0.75
N PHE A 54 -6.05 3.14 0.38
CA PHE A 54 -7.40 2.95 0.90
C PHE A 54 -8.05 4.31 1.13
N LEU A 55 -9.19 4.57 0.51
CA LEU A 55 -9.98 5.77 0.73
C LEU A 55 -10.54 5.75 2.15
N ARG A 56 -10.22 6.76 2.95
CA ARG A 56 -10.69 6.84 4.35
C ARG A 56 -12.22 6.85 4.49
N PRO A 57 -12.98 7.62 3.68
CA PRO A 57 -14.44 7.62 3.77
C PRO A 57 -15.09 6.24 3.57
N ASP A 58 -14.40 5.32 2.89
CA ASP A 58 -14.90 3.98 2.54
C ASP A 58 -14.29 2.90 3.46
N ASN A 59 -14.26 3.15 4.77
CA ASN A 59 -13.65 2.27 5.77
C ASN A 59 -12.17 1.95 5.49
N GLY A 60 -11.45 2.87 4.86
CA GLY A 60 -10.06 2.64 4.46
C GLY A 60 -9.12 2.42 5.64
N ASP A 61 -9.38 3.06 6.78
CA ASP A 61 -8.63 2.85 8.02
C ASP A 61 -8.69 1.39 8.51
N THR A 62 -9.87 0.77 8.49
CA THR A 62 -10.06 -0.63 8.90
C THR A 62 -9.38 -1.59 7.93
N ARG A 63 -9.63 -1.45 6.62
CA ARG A 63 -9.02 -2.31 5.58
C ARG A 63 -7.49 -2.22 5.58
N ALA A 64 -6.94 -1.02 5.79
CA ALA A 64 -5.51 -0.83 5.95
C ALA A 64 -4.96 -1.52 7.21
N GLY A 65 -5.73 -1.53 8.31
CA GLY A 65 -5.40 -2.27 9.53
C GLY A 65 -5.37 -3.79 9.31
N GLU A 66 -6.35 -4.33 8.58
CA GLU A 66 -6.41 -5.75 8.21
C GLU A 66 -5.20 -6.18 7.36
N LEU A 67 -4.81 -5.35 6.38
CA LEU A 67 -3.61 -5.59 5.58
C LEU A 67 -2.35 -5.57 6.46
N GLN A 68 -2.20 -4.58 7.35
CA GLN A 68 -1.06 -4.52 8.26
C GLN A 68 -0.99 -5.74 9.17
N ALA A 69 -2.12 -6.19 9.73
CA ALA A 69 -2.19 -7.40 10.54
C ALA A 69 -1.80 -8.65 9.74
N THR A 70 -2.24 -8.75 8.48
CA THR A 70 -1.88 -9.85 7.57
C THR A 70 -0.38 -9.88 7.30
N LEU A 71 0.25 -8.72 7.05
CA LEU A 71 1.69 -8.63 6.82
C LEU A 71 2.50 -8.94 8.10
N ALA A 72 2.01 -8.51 9.26
CA ALA A 72 2.62 -8.85 10.55
C ALA A 72 2.55 -10.36 10.83
N GLU A 73 1.41 -10.98 10.53
CA GLU A 73 1.23 -12.42 10.66
C GLU A 73 2.13 -13.20 9.70
N LEU A 74 2.23 -12.75 8.43
CA LEU A 74 3.13 -13.33 7.44
C LEU A 74 4.59 -13.33 7.95
N LYS A 75 5.05 -12.20 8.50
CA LYS A 75 6.37 -12.05 9.12
C LYS A 75 6.57 -13.00 10.31
N ARG A 76 5.52 -13.27 11.09
CA ARG A 76 5.57 -14.13 12.28
C ARG A 76 5.64 -15.61 11.93
N ILE A 77 4.87 -16.07 10.95
CA ILE A 77 4.70 -17.50 10.66
C ILE A 77 5.62 -18.00 9.55
N MET A 78 6.14 -17.12 8.70
CA MET A 78 7.02 -17.48 7.59
C MET A 78 8.41 -16.86 7.78
N PRO A 79 9.44 -17.65 8.16
CA PRO A 79 10.80 -17.16 8.38
C PRO A 79 11.40 -16.40 7.19
N ASP A 80 10.97 -16.74 5.97
CA ASP A 80 11.39 -16.09 4.73
C ASP A 80 10.97 -14.62 4.63
N TYR A 81 10.01 -14.18 5.45
CA TYR A 81 9.50 -12.80 5.52
C TYR A 81 9.89 -12.10 6.83
N ALA A 82 10.82 -12.66 7.61
CA ALA A 82 11.29 -12.03 8.86
C ALA A 82 11.89 -10.63 8.62
N SER A 83 12.46 -10.38 7.42
CA SER A 83 13.00 -9.09 6.98
C SER A 83 11.97 -8.17 6.33
N LEU A 84 10.68 -8.55 6.30
CA LEU A 84 9.63 -7.69 5.74
C LEU A 84 9.50 -6.42 6.59
N GLY A 85 9.74 -5.28 5.95
CA GLY A 85 9.45 -3.95 6.45
C GLY A 85 8.01 -3.57 6.07
N VAL A 86 7.27 -3.02 7.03
CA VAL A 86 5.90 -2.52 6.84
C VAL A 86 5.83 -1.10 7.36
N GLY A 87 5.27 -0.20 6.56
CA GLY A 87 5.16 1.21 6.85
C GLY A 87 3.78 1.70 6.44
N TRP A 88 3.31 2.76 7.06
CA TRP A 88 1.99 3.28 6.77
C TRP A 88 1.91 4.78 7.01
N SER A 89 1.01 5.42 6.29
CA SER A 89 0.77 6.85 6.50
C SER A 89 -0.64 7.20 6.12
N LYS A 90 -1.08 8.38 6.57
CA LYS A 90 -2.42 8.91 6.31
C LYS A 90 -2.30 10.35 5.88
N GLY A 91 -3.12 10.75 4.93
CA GLY A 91 -3.20 12.14 4.52
C GLY A 91 -3.94 12.35 3.22
N GLU A 92 -4.03 13.63 2.85
CA GLU A 92 -4.61 14.03 1.57
C GLU A 92 -3.63 13.73 0.44
N LEU A 93 -4.09 12.97 -0.55
CA LEU A 93 -3.36 12.72 -1.80
C LEU A 93 -4.16 13.25 -2.98
N VAL A 94 -3.44 13.53 -4.06
CA VAL A 94 -4.03 13.88 -5.33
C VAL A 94 -4.12 12.64 -6.21
N ALA A 95 -5.34 12.26 -6.58
CA ALA A 95 -5.62 11.08 -7.39
C ALA A 95 -6.48 11.40 -8.61
N THR A 96 -6.29 10.64 -9.67
CA THR A 96 -7.13 10.72 -10.88
C THR A 96 -8.20 9.66 -10.80
N PHE A 97 -9.47 10.05 -10.92
CA PHE A 97 -10.58 9.12 -10.88
C PHE A 97 -11.22 8.94 -12.26
N THR A 98 -11.60 7.71 -12.56
CA THR A 98 -12.47 7.36 -13.68
C THR A 98 -13.91 7.83 -13.41
N TRP A 99 -14.75 7.83 -14.45
CA TRP A 99 -16.18 8.15 -14.31
C TRP A 99 -16.95 7.19 -13.40
N ARG A 100 -16.42 5.98 -13.17
CA ARG A 100 -16.96 4.98 -12.23
C ARG A 100 -16.46 5.16 -10.79
N GLY A 101 -15.70 6.23 -10.50
CA GLY A 101 -15.14 6.47 -9.18
C GLY A 101 -13.93 5.60 -8.82
N LYS A 102 -13.39 4.81 -9.76
CA LYS A 102 -12.14 4.04 -9.56
C LYS A 102 -10.91 4.90 -9.80
N ILE A 103 -9.83 4.62 -9.08
CA ILE A 103 -8.55 5.32 -9.23
C ILE A 103 -7.90 4.84 -10.54
N LYS A 104 -7.48 5.79 -11.37
CA LYS A 104 -6.86 5.55 -12.69
C LYS A 104 -5.33 5.47 -12.62
N THR A 105 -4.74 6.28 -11.74
CA THR A 105 -3.29 6.44 -11.59
C THR A 105 -2.94 6.52 -10.11
N ALA A 106 -1.74 6.07 -9.76
CA ALA A 106 -1.22 6.12 -8.40
C ALA A 106 -1.44 7.50 -7.74
N PRO A 107 -2.14 7.56 -6.60
CA PRO A 107 -2.29 8.79 -5.83
C PRO A 107 -0.92 9.36 -5.41
N GLN A 108 -0.76 10.69 -5.47
CA GLN A 108 0.51 11.37 -5.18
C GLN A 108 0.36 12.33 -4.00
N GLY A 109 1.40 12.43 -3.16
CA GLY A 109 1.44 13.35 -2.02
C GLY A 109 2.30 12.84 -0.87
N ILE A 110 2.49 13.69 0.14
CA ILE A 110 3.46 13.48 1.24
C ILE A 110 3.21 12.16 1.98
N ALA A 111 1.95 11.78 2.20
CA ALA A 111 1.64 10.53 2.91
C ALA A 111 2.13 9.29 2.14
N ARG A 112 2.16 9.31 0.80
CA ARG A 112 2.75 8.21 0.02
C ARG A 112 4.24 8.11 0.29
N ASP A 113 4.94 9.23 0.21
CA ASP A 113 6.39 9.28 0.37
C ASP A 113 6.79 8.90 1.81
N GLU A 114 5.99 9.30 2.79
CA GLU A 114 6.16 8.94 4.19
C GLU A 114 5.98 7.44 4.44
N ALA A 115 4.98 6.79 3.83
CA ALA A 115 4.80 5.34 3.95
C ALA A 115 6.01 4.58 3.36
N ILE A 116 6.56 5.05 2.24
CA ILE A 116 7.78 4.50 1.61
C ILE A 116 9.01 4.73 2.51
N ARG A 117 9.12 5.93 3.10
CA ARG A 117 10.22 6.27 4.00
C ARG A 117 10.25 5.35 5.21
N GLN A 118 9.10 5.13 5.86
CA GLN A 118 9.01 4.26 7.03
C GLN A 118 9.43 2.81 6.76
N VAL A 119 9.05 2.24 5.61
CA VAL A 119 9.50 0.89 5.26
C VAL A 119 11.00 0.82 5.02
N THR A 120 11.62 1.88 4.50
CA THR A 120 13.05 1.94 4.17
C THR A 120 13.91 2.20 5.41
N GLU A 121 13.42 3.02 6.34
CA GLU A 121 14.11 3.32 7.61
C GLU A 121 14.05 2.17 8.61
N SER A 122 13.07 1.27 8.47
CA SER A 122 12.96 0.04 9.27
C SER A 122 14.11 -0.97 9.02
N TRP A 123 15.11 -0.61 8.21
CA TRP A 123 16.24 -1.45 7.80
C TRP A 123 17.50 -1.24 8.67
N HIS A 124 17.48 -0.24 9.56
CA HIS A 124 18.56 0.07 10.52
C HIS A 124 18.21 -0.37 11.94
#